data_AF-A0A3D4V356-F1
#
_entry.id   AF-A0A3D4V356-F1
#
_cell.length_a   1.000
_cell.length_b   1.000
_cell.length_c   1.000
_cell.angle_alpha   90.00
_cell.angle_beta   90.00
_cell.angle_gamma   90.00
#
_symmetry.space_group_name_H-M   'P 1'
#
loop_
_entity.id
_entity.type
_entity.pdbx_description
1 polymer ?
#
loop_
_entity_poly.entity_id
_entity_poly.type
_entity_poly.pdbx_seq_one_letter_code
_entity_poly.pdbx_strand_id
1 'polypeptide(L)'
;MSKQIGMFKPKSEWVPPMDFPNIKDADKIAIDLETKDPNIMEKGPGWATDDGEIIGIAIAVDGWKGYYPIRHETGFNHDSRVVFDWLNEMLSGEGEKIAHNAAYDFGWLEAEGVKWNGRIIDTMIVAPLINENKYSYSLNAVSKEYLAESKSEFLLNETAAQWGVDAKSEMFKIPSQYVGEYAEQDAVLSLKLWDRLKPEITQQDLQTIFDLETDLIPILMKMRKKGVRVDLEKLKKAGVNWL
;
A
#
# COMPACT_ATOMS: atom_id res chain seq x y z
N MET A 1 -15.21 -33.87 -10.22
CA MET A 1 -15.60 -33.99 -8.80
C MET A 1 -15.86 -32.58 -8.28
N SER A 2 -17.11 -32.27 -7.98
CA SER A 2 -17.51 -30.98 -7.43
C SER A 2 -16.90 -30.81 -6.04
N LYS A 3 -15.95 -29.88 -5.87
CA LYS A 3 -15.52 -29.47 -4.53
C LYS A 3 -16.72 -28.84 -3.84
N GLN A 4 -17.27 -29.57 -2.88
CA GLN A 4 -18.29 -29.07 -1.98
C GLN A 4 -17.61 -28.03 -1.08
N ILE A 5 -17.82 -26.75 -1.39
CA ILE A 5 -17.39 -25.63 -0.55
C ILE A 5 -18.21 -25.74 0.73
N GLY A 6 -17.58 -26.26 1.80
CA GLY A 6 -18.19 -26.36 3.11
C GLY A 6 -18.62 -24.98 3.58
N MET A 7 -19.92 -24.78 3.77
CA MET A 7 -20.49 -23.59 4.41
C MET A 7 -20.05 -23.54 5.88
N PHE A 8 -18.94 -22.85 6.15
CA PHE A 8 -18.66 -22.29 7.47
C PHE A 8 -18.17 -20.86 7.29
N LYS A 9 -18.98 -19.90 7.74
CA LYS A 9 -18.61 -18.48 7.77
C LYS A 9 -17.84 -18.21 9.06
N PRO A 10 -16.58 -17.73 9.04
CA PRO A 10 -16.31 -16.54 9.81
C PRO A 10 -17.12 -15.43 9.11
N LYS A 11 -18.12 -14.85 9.79
CA LYS A 11 -18.80 -13.69 9.24
C LYS A 11 -17.87 -12.52 9.52
N SER A 12 -17.09 -12.11 8.51
CA SER A 12 -16.58 -10.75 8.56
C SER A 12 -17.79 -9.82 8.80
N GLU A 13 -17.72 -9.00 9.83
CA GLU A 13 -18.71 -7.95 10.10
C GLU A 13 -18.35 -6.65 9.36
N TRP A 14 -17.19 -6.64 8.70
CA TRP A 14 -16.77 -5.51 7.89
C TRP A 14 -17.67 -5.36 6.67
N VAL A 15 -18.04 -4.11 6.39
CA VAL A 15 -18.87 -3.72 5.25
C VAL A 15 -18.14 -2.61 4.53
N PRO A 16 -18.07 -2.64 3.18
CA PRO A 16 -17.44 -1.57 2.42
C PRO A 16 -18.16 -0.23 2.67
N PRO A 17 -17.42 0.88 2.79
CA PRO A 17 -18.01 2.21 2.83
C PRO A 17 -18.81 2.43 1.54
N MET A 18 -20.02 2.96 1.66
CA MET A 18 -20.89 3.25 0.49
C MET A 18 -20.89 4.72 0.13
N ASP A 19 -20.40 5.56 1.03
CA ASP A 19 -20.20 6.99 0.89
C ASP A 19 -18.76 7.32 0.51
N PHE A 20 -18.57 8.53 -0.02
CA PHE A 20 -17.28 9.06 -0.45
C PHE A 20 -17.08 10.40 0.26
N PRO A 21 -16.56 10.40 1.50
CA PRO A 21 -16.48 11.60 2.31
C PRO A 21 -15.46 12.59 1.74
N ASN A 22 -15.68 13.88 2.00
CA ASN A 22 -14.68 14.90 1.69
C ASN A 22 -13.62 14.93 2.79
N ILE A 23 -12.42 14.45 2.46
CA ILE A 23 -11.22 14.45 3.30
C ILE A 23 -10.11 15.36 2.73
N LYS A 24 -10.42 16.18 1.71
CA LYS A 24 -9.42 16.98 0.98
C LYS A 24 -8.60 17.90 1.88
N ASP A 25 -9.26 18.50 2.87
CA ASP A 25 -8.65 19.46 3.79
C ASP A 25 -8.01 18.78 5.02
N ALA A 26 -7.89 17.44 5.03
CA ALA A 26 -7.20 16.74 6.11
C ALA A 26 -5.69 17.04 6.06
N ASP A 27 -5.11 17.37 7.22
CA ASP A 27 -3.67 17.63 7.36
C ASP A 27 -2.80 16.41 7.00
N LYS A 28 -3.35 15.21 7.17
CA LYS A 28 -2.71 13.92 6.98
C LYS A 28 -3.69 12.94 6.36
N ILE A 29 -3.28 12.29 5.29
CA ILE A 29 -4.04 11.22 4.62
C ILE A 29 -3.10 10.03 4.47
N ALA A 30 -3.36 8.96 5.22
CA ALA A 30 -2.65 7.70 5.04
C ALA A 30 -3.34 6.84 3.98
N ILE A 31 -2.53 6.21 3.13
CA ILE A 31 -2.96 5.40 2.00
C ILE A 31 -2.21 4.08 2.05
N ASP A 32 -2.92 3.00 1.80
CA ASP A 32 -2.37 1.67 1.58
C ASP A 32 -3.13 1.01 0.42
N LEU A 33 -2.41 0.33 -0.46
CA LEU A 33 -3.00 -0.33 -1.63
C LEU A 33 -2.89 -1.85 -1.54
N GLU A 34 -4.01 -2.49 -1.82
CA GLU A 34 -4.03 -3.91 -2.16
C GLU A 34 -3.91 -4.06 -3.67
N THR A 35 -3.02 -4.94 -4.11
CA THR A 35 -2.63 -5.04 -5.53
C THR A 35 -2.53 -6.50 -6.00
N LYS A 36 -2.66 -6.68 -7.31
CA LYS A 36 -2.28 -7.90 -8.01
C LYS A 36 -1.03 -7.58 -8.83
N ASP A 37 0.13 -8.00 -8.35
CA ASP A 37 1.44 -7.80 -8.98
C ASP A 37 2.13 -9.16 -9.18
N PRO A 38 1.78 -9.88 -10.26
CA PRO A 38 2.10 -11.31 -10.39
C PRO A 38 3.60 -11.58 -10.57
N ASN A 39 4.36 -10.61 -11.06
CA ASN A 39 5.78 -10.76 -11.39
C ASN A 39 6.70 -10.00 -10.43
N ILE A 40 6.18 -9.51 -9.30
CA ILE A 40 6.94 -8.66 -8.36
C ILE A 40 8.25 -9.29 -7.90
N MET A 41 8.28 -10.60 -7.69
CA MET A 41 9.46 -11.33 -7.20
C MET A 41 10.54 -11.50 -8.27
N GLU A 42 10.16 -11.47 -9.55
CA GLU A 42 11.07 -11.70 -10.67
C GLU A 42 11.51 -10.39 -11.33
N LYS A 43 10.56 -9.45 -11.49
CA LYS A 43 10.73 -8.20 -12.25
C LYS A 43 10.72 -6.95 -11.38
N GLY A 44 10.40 -7.08 -10.09
CA GLY A 44 10.13 -5.96 -9.21
C GLY A 44 8.73 -5.36 -9.42
N PRO A 45 8.42 -4.22 -8.77
CA PRO A 45 7.08 -3.64 -8.78
C PRO A 45 6.54 -3.36 -10.19
N GLY A 46 5.39 -3.94 -10.49
CA GLY A 46 4.75 -3.91 -11.80
C GLY A 46 4.22 -2.54 -12.22
N TRP A 47 3.98 -1.62 -11.28
CA TRP A 47 3.52 -0.26 -11.58
C TRP A 47 4.45 0.51 -12.51
N ALA A 48 5.74 0.18 -12.52
CA ALA A 48 6.72 0.83 -13.40
C ALA A 48 6.65 0.32 -14.84
N THR A 49 6.05 -0.86 -15.06
CA THR A 49 6.04 -1.59 -16.33
C THR A 49 4.64 -1.95 -16.82
N ASP A 50 3.58 -1.44 -16.17
CA ASP A 50 2.18 -1.76 -16.49
C ASP A 50 1.88 -3.27 -16.38
N ASP A 51 2.42 -3.91 -15.32
CA ASP A 51 2.33 -5.36 -15.09
C ASP A 51 1.62 -5.67 -13.77
N GLY A 52 0.30 -5.49 -13.75
CA GLY A 52 -0.53 -5.70 -12.58
C GLY A 52 -1.64 -4.65 -12.46
N GLU A 53 -2.33 -4.62 -11.33
CA GLU A 53 -3.44 -3.70 -11.10
C GLU A 53 -3.69 -3.45 -9.61
N ILE A 54 -4.24 -2.27 -9.28
CA ILE A 54 -4.82 -2.01 -7.95
C ILE A 54 -6.12 -2.80 -7.83
N ILE A 55 -6.30 -3.50 -6.71
CA ILE A 55 -7.53 -4.25 -6.40
C ILE A 55 -8.39 -3.59 -5.31
N GLY A 56 -7.78 -2.75 -4.47
CA GLY A 56 -8.50 -1.95 -3.50
C GLY A 56 -7.60 -0.92 -2.82
N ILE A 57 -8.24 0.08 -2.22
CA ILE A 57 -7.56 1.28 -1.72
C ILE A 57 -8.05 1.54 -0.30
N ALA A 58 -7.15 1.44 0.67
CA ALA A 58 -7.41 1.83 2.05
C ALA A 58 -6.95 3.27 2.29
N ILE A 59 -7.78 4.02 3.00
CA ILE A 59 -7.48 5.39 3.41
C ILE A 59 -7.78 5.56 4.89
N ALA A 60 -6.93 6.30 5.58
CA ALA A 60 -7.19 6.77 6.93
C ALA A 60 -6.83 8.25 7.09
N VAL A 61 -7.69 8.98 7.79
CA VAL A 61 -7.45 10.34 8.30
C VAL A 61 -7.82 10.35 9.79
N ASP A 62 -7.60 11.46 10.49
CA ASP A 62 -8.02 11.53 11.88
C ASP A 62 -9.55 11.33 12.02
N GLY A 63 -9.94 10.41 12.89
CA GLY A 63 -11.34 10.06 13.14
C GLY A 63 -12.06 9.26 12.03
N TRP A 64 -11.43 8.95 10.90
CA TRP A 64 -12.09 8.20 9.80
C TRP A 64 -11.14 7.27 9.05
N LYS A 65 -11.67 6.12 8.61
CA LYS A 65 -10.98 5.14 7.77
C LYS A 65 -11.97 4.47 6.83
N GLY A 66 -11.47 3.94 5.71
CA GLY A 66 -12.26 3.11 4.81
C GLY A 66 -11.41 2.37 3.78
N TYR A 67 -11.86 1.19 3.38
CA TYR A 67 -11.28 0.42 2.27
C TYR A 67 -12.27 0.30 1.10
N TYR A 68 -11.85 0.74 -0.08
CA TYR A 68 -12.63 0.69 -1.31
C TYR A 68 -12.13 -0.43 -2.22
N PRO A 69 -12.74 -1.64 -2.18
CA PRO A 69 -12.42 -2.70 -3.12
C PRO A 69 -12.92 -2.33 -4.52
N ILE A 70 -12.10 -2.55 -5.55
CA ILE A 70 -12.41 -2.19 -6.93
C ILE A 70 -12.22 -3.35 -7.92
N ARG A 71 -11.32 -4.29 -7.66
CA ARG A 71 -11.00 -5.39 -8.59
C ARG A 71 -10.71 -6.73 -7.91
N HIS A 72 -11.39 -7.05 -6.80
CA HIS A 72 -11.40 -8.43 -6.30
C HIS A 72 -12.18 -9.35 -7.26
N GLU A 73 -11.74 -10.58 -7.46
CA GLU A 73 -12.47 -11.58 -8.28
C GLU A 73 -13.80 -11.99 -7.65
N THR A 74 -13.91 -11.86 -6.33
CA THR A 74 -15.12 -12.21 -5.57
C THR A 74 -15.46 -11.15 -4.51
N GLY A 75 -16.72 -11.10 -4.11
CA GLY A 75 -17.23 -10.08 -3.18
C GLY A 75 -17.71 -8.82 -3.88
N PHE A 76 -17.91 -7.76 -3.09
CA PHE A 76 -18.34 -6.46 -3.61
C PHE A 76 -17.14 -5.65 -4.10
N ASN A 77 -17.31 -4.94 -5.21
CA ASN A 77 -16.38 -3.93 -5.70
C ASN A 77 -17.16 -2.66 -6.07
N HIS A 78 -16.55 -1.50 -5.85
CA HIS A 78 -16.99 -0.24 -6.42
C HIS A 78 -16.64 -0.16 -7.91
N ASP A 79 -17.30 0.73 -8.65
CA ASP A 79 -16.80 1.16 -9.96
C ASP A 79 -15.47 1.89 -9.74
N SER A 80 -14.38 1.35 -10.30
CA SER A 80 -13.03 1.88 -10.10
C SER A 80 -12.92 3.35 -10.53
N ARG A 81 -13.68 3.78 -11.55
CA ARG A 81 -13.67 5.18 -12.01
C ARG A 81 -14.19 6.12 -10.94
N VAL A 82 -15.26 5.73 -10.25
CA VAL A 82 -15.83 6.56 -9.16
C VAL A 82 -14.82 6.69 -8.02
N VAL A 83 -14.13 5.62 -7.66
CA VAL A 83 -13.11 5.64 -6.60
C VAL A 83 -11.91 6.50 -7.02
N PHE A 84 -11.41 6.37 -8.25
CA PHE A 84 -10.29 7.16 -8.73
C PHE A 84 -10.62 8.64 -8.96
N ASP A 85 -11.84 8.97 -9.39
CA ASP A 85 -12.30 10.36 -9.51
C ASP A 85 -12.37 11.01 -8.12
N TRP A 86 -12.93 10.31 -7.14
CA TRP A 86 -12.96 10.77 -5.74
C TRP A 86 -11.53 10.94 -5.19
N LEU A 87 -10.65 9.97 -5.39
CA LEU A 87 -9.24 10.06 -4.95
C LEU A 87 -8.50 11.25 -5.56
N ASN A 88 -8.69 11.52 -6.86
CA ASN A 88 -8.08 12.69 -7.49
C ASN A 88 -8.55 14.00 -6.82
N GLU A 89 -9.81 14.09 -6.42
CA GLU A 89 -10.32 15.24 -5.69
C GLU A 89 -9.71 15.32 -4.28
N MET A 90 -9.72 14.21 -3.54
CA MET A 90 -9.24 14.16 -2.15
C MET A 90 -7.75 14.42 -2.04
N LEU A 91 -6.95 13.84 -2.93
CA LEU A 91 -5.50 13.98 -2.91
C LEU A 91 -5.02 15.30 -3.53
N SER A 92 -5.92 16.12 -4.10
CA SER A 92 -5.59 17.49 -4.54
C SER A 92 -5.36 18.48 -3.40
N GLY A 93 -5.66 18.12 -2.14
CA GLY A 93 -5.35 18.93 -0.97
C GLY A 93 -3.88 18.86 -0.55
N GLU A 94 -3.41 19.87 0.18
CA GLU A 94 -1.99 20.06 0.55
C GLU A 94 -1.48 19.17 1.71
N GLY A 95 -2.37 18.44 2.39
CA GLY A 95 -2.00 17.60 3.54
C GLY A 95 -0.93 16.55 3.20
N GLU A 96 -0.21 16.09 4.22
CA GLU A 96 0.80 15.04 4.10
C GLU A 96 0.17 13.72 3.61
N LYS A 97 0.81 13.05 2.65
CA LYS A 97 0.32 11.78 2.08
C LYS A 97 1.17 10.63 2.59
N ILE A 98 0.64 9.85 3.51
CA ILE A 98 1.42 8.92 4.33
C ILE A 98 1.22 7.50 3.81
N ALA A 99 2.30 6.73 3.73
CA ALA A 99 2.25 5.30 3.47
C ALA A 99 3.41 4.59 4.18
N HIS A 100 3.46 3.28 4.05
CA HIS A 100 4.58 2.46 4.51
C HIS A 100 5.11 1.67 3.32
N ASN A 101 6.32 2.00 2.84
CA ASN A 101 6.80 1.65 1.48
C ASN A 101 6.10 2.46 0.37
N ALA A 102 6.05 3.79 0.55
CA ALA A 102 5.23 4.71 -0.23
C ALA A 102 5.49 4.67 -1.74
N ALA A 103 6.73 4.40 -2.18
CA ALA A 103 7.03 4.32 -3.61
C ALA A 103 6.23 3.21 -4.32
N TYR A 104 5.79 2.18 -3.61
CA TYR A 104 4.92 1.14 -4.14
C TYR A 104 3.50 1.66 -4.36
N ASP A 105 2.88 2.24 -3.32
CA ASP A 105 1.50 2.74 -3.37
C ASP A 105 1.36 3.90 -4.37
N PHE A 106 2.20 4.93 -4.23
CA PHE A 106 2.15 6.09 -5.11
C PHE A 106 2.57 5.76 -6.55
N GLY A 107 3.36 4.71 -6.74
CA GLY A 107 3.70 4.20 -8.07
C GLY A 107 2.46 3.67 -8.80
N TRP A 108 1.67 2.85 -8.10
CA TRP A 108 0.40 2.34 -8.62
C TRP A 108 -0.65 3.44 -8.81
N LEU A 109 -0.77 4.38 -7.86
CA LEU A 109 -1.65 5.55 -8.03
C LEU A 109 -1.27 6.37 -9.28
N GLU A 110 0.03 6.63 -9.50
CA GLU A 110 0.48 7.33 -10.71
C GLU A 110 0.18 6.52 -11.99
N ALA A 111 0.32 5.19 -11.95
CA ALA A 111 0.01 4.30 -13.08
C ALA A 111 -1.48 4.35 -13.45
N GLU A 112 -2.38 4.47 -12.47
CA GLU A 112 -3.82 4.64 -12.68
C GLU A 112 -4.22 6.12 -12.94
N GLY A 113 -3.24 7.02 -13.07
CA GLY A 113 -3.46 8.43 -13.41
C GLY A 113 -3.95 9.30 -12.24
N VAL A 114 -3.89 8.80 -11.01
CA VAL A 114 -4.19 9.59 -9.80
C VAL A 114 -3.07 10.59 -9.56
N LYS A 115 -3.45 11.85 -9.35
CA LYS A 115 -2.55 12.94 -8.97
C LYS A 115 -2.76 13.30 -7.51
N TRP A 116 -1.69 13.78 -6.90
CA TRP A 116 -1.72 14.27 -5.53
C TRP A 116 -0.92 15.57 -5.40
N ASN A 117 -1.30 16.37 -4.42
CA ASN A 117 -0.52 17.48 -3.88
C ASN A 117 0.01 17.09 -2.50
N GLY A 118 0.75 18.00 -1.86
CA GLY A 118 1.39 17.72 -0.57
C GLY A 118 2.59 16.77 -0.66
N ARG A 119 3.26 16.61 0.47
CA ARG A 119 4.48 15.81 0.59
C ARG A 119 4.14 14.34 0.86
N ILE A 120 4.78 13.42 0.14
CA ILE A 120 4.70 11.98 0.44
C ILE A 120 5.53 11.71 1.69
N ILE A 121 5.00 10.96 2.65
CA ILE A 121 5.70 10.51 3.84
C ILE A 121 5.76 8.99 3.82
N ASP A 122 6.97 8.44 3.90
CA ASP A 122 7.19 7.00 3.98
C ASP A 122 7.66 6.60 5.38
N THR A 123 6.76 6.02 6.17
CA THR A 123 7.09 5.58 7.53
C THR A 123 8.14 4.47 7.57
N MET A 124 8.31 3.70 6.48
CA MET A 124 9.36 2.70 6.36
C MET A 124 10.75 3.33 6.20
N ILE A 125 10.84 4.51 5.58
CA ILE A 125 12.08 5.28 5.45
C ILE A 125 12.35 6.10 6.71
N VAL A 126 11.32 6.64 7.35
CA VAL A 126 11.47 7.43 8.58
C VAL A 126 11.98 6.57 9.75
N ALA A 127 11.51 5.33 9.89
CA ALA A 127 11.90 4.45 10.99
C ALA A 127 13.42 4.19 11.11
N PRO A 128 14.18 3.85 10.05
CA PRO A 128 15.63 3.70 10.13
C PRO A 128 16.38 5.01 10.34
N LEU A 129 15.82 6.18 9.99
CA LEU A 129 16.44 7.48 10.35
C LEU A 129 16.48 7.67 11.87
N ILE A 130 15.43 7.20 12.56
CA ILE A 130 15.28 7.30 14.01
C ILE A 130 16.09 6.23 14.74
N ASN A 131 16.15 5.02 14.18
CA ASN A 131 16.94 3.93 14.74
C ASN A 131 17.24 2.89 13.66
N GLU A 132 18.47 2.92 13.16
CA GLU A 132 19.01 2.08 12.10
C GLU A 132 19.37 0.65 12.55
N ASN A 133 19.39 0.39 13.86
CA ASN A 133 19.83 -0.88 14.45
C ASN A 133 18.69 -1.92 14.59
N LYS A 134 17.53 -1.68 13.97
CA LYS A 134 16.40 -2.61 14.04
C LYS A 134 16.60 -3.80 13.12
N TYR A 135 16.05 -4.94 13.54
CA TYR A 135 16.03 -6.17 12.75
C TYR A 135 15.08 -6.10 11.54
N SER A 136 13.96 -5.38 11.67
CA SER A 136 12.95 -5.26 10.62
C SER A 136 12.28 -3.89 10.69
N TYR A 137 12.02 -3.32 9.53
CA TYR A 137 11.26 -2.07 9.35
C TYR A 137 9.87 -2.33 8.77
N SER A 138 9.40 -3.57 8.73
CA SER A 138 8.03 -3.86 8.29
C SER A 138 7.00 -3.17 9.17
N LEU A 139 5.86 -2.78 8.58
CA LEU A 139 4.78 -2.07 9.26
C LEU A 139 4.40 -2.72 10.60
N ASN A 140 4.27 -4.05 10.61
CA ASN A 140 3.94 -4.79 11.82
C ASN A 140 5.06 -4.73 12.89
N ALA A 141 6.34 -4.81 12.48
CA ALA A 141 7.45 -4.73 13.41
C ALA A 141 7.55 -3.34 14.07
N VAL A 142 7.48 -2.27 13.27
CA VAL A 142 7.58 -0.91 13.79
C VAL A 142 6.31 -0.48 14.55
N SER A 143 5.12 -0.91 14.12
CA SER A 143 3.88 -0.66 14.87
C SER A 143 3.91 -1.31 16.24
N LYS A 144 4.37 -2.56 16.32
CA LYS A 144 4.45 -3.28 17.59
C LYS A 144 5.39 -2.60 18.57
N GLU A 145 6.50 -2.06 18.08
CA GLU A 145 7.48 -1.38 18.93
C GLU A 145 7.02 0.00 19.36
N TYR A 146 6.59 0.85 18.41
CA TYR A 146 6.32 2.25 18.67
C TYR A 146 4.90 2.53 19.18
N LEU A 147 3.94 1.67 18.84
CA LEU A 147 2.52 1.83 19.18
C LEU A 147 2.00 0.76 20.14
N ALA A 148 2.75 -0.33 20.37
CA ALA A 148 2.25 -1.53 21.03
C ALA A 148 1.02 -2.15 20.32
N GLU A 149 0.86 -1.88 19.02
CA GLU A 149 -0.21 -2.38 18.17
C GLU A 149 0.37 -3.31 17.09
N SER A 150 -0.37 -4.36 16.73
CA SER A 150 -0.03 -5.26 15.62
C SER A 150 -1.27 -5.55 14.82
N LYS A 151 -1.13 -5.65 13.49
CA LYS A 151 -2.26 -6.03 12.63
C LYS A 151 -2.67 -7.48 12.84
N SER A 152 -3.97 -7.74 12.82
CA SER A 152 -4.50 -9.09 12.87
C SER A 152 -4.59 -9.65 11.46
N GLU A 153 -3.71 -10.58 11.11
CA GLU A 153 -3.78 -11.31 9.84
C GLU A 153 -4.61 -12.59 9.96
N PHE A 154 -5.20 -12.88 11.14
CA PHE A 154 -5.84 -14.17 11.41
C PHE A 154 -6.99 -14.47 10.44
N LEU A 155 -7.94 -13.53 10.30
CA LEU A 155 -9.12 -13.71 9.43
C LEU A 155 -8.71 -13.83 7.96
N LEU A 156 -7.77 -12.99 7.51
CA LEU A 156 -7.24 -13.01 6.16
C LEU A 156 -6.56 -14.35 5.84
N ASN A 157 -5.64 -14.80 6.71
CA ASN A 157 -4.90 -16.04 6.54
C ASN A 157 -5.81 -17.28 6.63
N GLU A 158 -6.76 -17.29 7.56
CA GLU A 158 -7.76 -18.36 7.67
C GLU A 158 -8.60 -18.45 6.39
N THR A 159 -9.03 -17.30 5.87
CA THR A 159 -9.80 -17.23 4.62
C THR A 159 -8.95 -17.69 3.43
N ALA A 160 -7.71 -17.20 3.29
CA ALA A 160 -6.80 -17.60 2.22
C ALA A 160 -6.58 -19.12 2.21
N ALA A 161 -6.35 -19.72 3.38
CA ALA A 161 -6.19 -21.17 3.53
C ALA A 161 -7.45 -21.95 3.12
N GLN A 162 -8.65 -21.46 3.46
CA GLN A 162 -9.92 -22.09 3.06
C GLN A 162 -10.14 -22.00 1.53
N TRP A 163 -9.71 -20.91 0.92
CA TRP A 163 -9.83 -20.68 -0.53
C TRP A 163 -8.69 -21.35 -1.32
N GLY A 164 -7.65 -21.84 -0.64
CA GLY A 164 -6.50 -22.49 -1.25
C GLY A 164 -5.64 -21.52 -2.06
N VAL A 165 -5.53 -20.28 -1.59
CA VAL A 165 -4.76 -19.20 -2.22
C VAL A 165 -3.75 -18.61 -1.23
N ASP A 166 -2.72 -17.95 -1.74
CA ASP A 166 -1.78 -17.19 -0.90
C ASP A 166 -2.37 -15.85 -0.45
N ALA A 167 -2.30 -15.56 0.85
CA ALA A 167 -2.91 -14.38 1.45
C ALA A 167 -2.31 -13.05 0.96
N LYS A 168 -1.08 -13.07 0.42
CA LYS A 168 -0.37 -11.86 -0.03
C LYS A 168 -0.37 -11.74 -1.54
N SER A 169 0.13 -12.76 -2.24
CA SER A 169 0.30 -12.74 -3.71
C SER A 169 -1.00 -13.01 -4.47
N GLU A 170 -2.01 -13.61 -3.83
CA GLU A 170 -3.30 -13.95 -4.44
C GLU A 170 -4.49 -13.30 -3.72
N MET A 171 -4.26 -12.21 -2.98
CA MET A 171 -5.28 -11.53 -2.19
C MET A 171 -6.50 -11.09 -3.03
N PHE A 172 -6.29 -10.78 -4.31
CA PHE A 172 -7.34 -10.45 -5.27
C PHE A 172 -8.38 -11.55 -5.47
N LYS A 173 -8.05 -12.81 -5.14
CA LYS A 173 -8.97 -13.95 -5.19
C LYS A 173 -9.84 -14.07 -3.94
N ILE A 174 -9.44 -13.43 -2.84
CA ILE A 174 -10.15 -13.44 -1.56
C ILE A 174 -11.32 -12.45 -1.65
N PRO A 175 -12.52 -12.81 -1.18
CA PRO A 175 -13.65 -11.88 -1.18
C PRO A 175 -13.32 -10.61 -0.39
N SER A 176 -13.59 -9.45 -0.98
CA SER A 176 -13.26 -8.13 -0.40
C SER A 176 -13.67 -7.94 1.06
N GLN A 177 -14.79 -8.53 1.47
CA GLN A 177 -15.27 -8.48 2.86
C GLN A 177 -14.29 -9.06 3.90
N TYR A 178 -13.39 -9.95 3.49
CA TYR A 178 -12.37 -10.56 4.36
C TYR A 178 -11.03 -9.82 4.33
N VAL A 179 -10.90 -8.83 3.44
CA VAL A 179 -9.68 -8.04 3.26
C VAL A 179 -9.84 -6.65 3.88
N GLY A 180 -11.05 -6.09 3.87
CA GLY A 180 -11.26 -4.70 4.24
C GLY A 180 -10.80 -4.29 5.64
N GLU A 181 -11.02 -5.11 6.66
CA GLU A 181 -10.52 -4.79 8.01
C GLU A 181 -8.99 -4.77 8.08
N TYR A 182 -8.33 -5.70 7.38
CA TYR A 182 -6.88 -5.77 7.29
C TYR A 182 -6.31 -4.54 6.58
N ALA A 183 -6.86 -4.20 5.41
CA ALA A 183 -6.40 -3.05 4.62
C ALA A 183 -6.61 -1.72 5.38
N GLU A 184 -7.77 -1.56 6.04
CA GLU A 184 -8.01 -0.40 6.91
C GLU A 184 -7.01 -0.31 8.07
N GLN A 185 -6.61 -1.44 8.67
CA GLN A 185 -5.61 -1.46 9.73
C GLN A 185 -4.24 -0.99 9.22
N ASP A 186 -3.82 -1.39 8.02
CA ASP A 186 -2.53 -0.97 7.45
C ASP A 186 -2.45 0.55 7.22
N ALA A 187 -3.51 1.16 6.68
CA ALA A 187 -3.60 2.62 6.54
C ALA A 187 -3.63 3.33 7.91
N VAL A 188 -4.40 2.83 8.88
CA VAL A 188 -4.49 3.41 10.23
C VAL A 188 -3.15 3.32 10.98
N LEU A 189 -2.47 2.18 10.90
CA LEU A 189 -1.17 2.00 11.54
C LEU A 189 -0.13 2.93 10.93
N SER A 190 -0.13 3.11 9.61
CA SER A 190 0.75 4.07 8.93
C SER A 190 0.51 5.51 9.42
N LEU A 191 -0.76 5.91 9.58
CA LEU A 191 -1.12 7.23 10.12
C LEU A 191 -0.61 7.41 11.56
N LYS A 192 -0.92 6.46 12.45
CA LYS A 192 -0.51 6.49 13.86
C LYS A 192 1.01 6.46 14.02
N LEU A 193 1.70 5.67 13.19
CA LEU A 193 3.15 5.62 13.19
C LEU A 193 3.73 6.97 12.85
N TRP A 194 3.21 7.64 11.81
CA TRP A 194 3.71 8.97 11.48
C TRP A 194 3.55 9.95 12.63
N ASP A 195 2.40 9.96 13.30
CA ASP A 195 2.18 10.79 14.49
C ASP A 195 3.18 10.50 15.63
N ARG A 196 3.59 9.24 15.76
CA ARG A 196 4.57 8.81 16.76
C ARG A 196 6.02 9.09 16.36
N LEU A 197 6.37 8.98 15.08
CA LEU A 197 7.73 9.13 14.57
C LEU A 197 8.08 10.60 14.29
N LYS A 198 7.13 11.43 13.89
CA LYS A 198 7.35 12.85 13.57
C LYS A 198 8.04 13.63 14.72
N PRO A 199 7.66 13.49 16.00
CA PRO A 199 8.35 14.17 17.10
C PRO A 199 9.80 13.71 17.30
N GLU A 200 10.14 12.46 16.97
CA GLU A 200 11.50 11.91 17.09
C GLU A 200 12.47 12.60 16.13
N ILE A 201 12.00 12.95 14.93
CA ILE A 201 12.81 13.68 13.93
C ILE A 201 13.33 14.99 14.52
N THR A 202 12.46 15.74 15.19
CA THR A 202 12.86 17.00 15.85
C THR A 202 13.72 16.76 17.08
N GLN A 203 13.39 15.76 17.90
CA GLN A 203 14.13 15.46 19.15
C GLN A 203 15.57 15.00 18.88
N GLN A 204 15.81 14.33 17.76
CA GLN A 204 17.10 13.78 17.38
C GLN A 204 17.84 14.64 16.33
N ASP A 205 17.32 15.83 16.00
CA ASP A 205 17.90 16.76 15.02
C ASP A 205 18.08 16.14 13.62
N LEU A 206 17.11 15.34 13.19
CA LEU A 206 17.13 14.59 11.93
C LEU A 206 16.45 15.32 10.77
N GLN A 207 16.03 16.58 10.96
CA GLN A 207 15.19 17.29 9.99
C GLN A 207 15.83 17.36 8.59
N THR A 208 17.13 17.67 8.52
CA THR A 208 17.84 17.80 7.23
C THR A 208 17.87 16.49 6.44
N ILE A 209 18.15 15.36 7.11
CA ILE A 209 18.19 14.05 6.44
C ILE A 209 16.79 13.57 6.10
N PHE A 210 15.81 13.81 6.98
CA PHE A 210 14.41 13.51 6.71
C PHE A 210 13.89 14.25 5.46
N ASP A 211 14.18 15.55 5.35
CA ASP A 211 13.78 16.34 4.18
C ASP A 211 14.44 15.80 2.90
N LEU A 212 15.74 15.46 2.95
CA LEU A 212 16.45 14.87 1.82
C LEU A 212 15.82 13.55 1.36
N GLU A 213 15.65 12.59 2.27
CA GLU A 213 15.09 11.27 1.94
C GLU A 213 13.65 11.39 1.41
N THR A 214 12.87 12.28 2.00
CA THR A 214 11.48 12.51 1.60
C THR A 214 11.37 13.15 0.22
N ASP A 215 12.19 14.16 -0.08
CA ASP A 215 12.20 14.84 -1.38
C ASP A 215 12.75 13.91 -2.50
N LEU A 216 13.51 12.87 -2.15
CA LEU A 216 14.00 11.86 -3.10
C LEU A 216 12.93 10.86 -3.56
N ILE A 217 11.88 10.60 -2.78
CA ILE A 217 10.82 9.63 -3.12
C ILE A 217 10.27 9.83 -4.55
N PRO A 218 9.74 11.01 -4.93
CA PRO A 218 9.20 11.22 -6.28
C PRO A 218 10.28 11.15 -7.38
N ILE A 219 11.55 11.40 -7.05
CA ILE A 219 12.66 11.29 -8.01
C ILE A 219 12.97 9.81 -8.27
N LEU A 220 13.06 9.00 -7.22
CA LEU A 220 13.31 7.56 -7.31
C LEU A 220 12.18 6.85 -8.06
N MET A 221 10.93 7.26 -7.83
CA MET A 221 9.79 6.74 -8.59
C MET A 221 9.94 7.00 -10.09
N LYS A 222 10.26 8.24 -10.48
CA LYS A 222 10.51 8.62 -11.89
C LYS A 222 11.70 7.87 -12.48
N MET A 223 12.78 7.69 -11.73
CA MET A 223 13.93 6.92 -12.17
C MET A 223 13.57 5.46 -12.43
N ARG A 224 12.80 4.83 -11.54
CA ARG A 224 12.33 3.44 -11.72
C ARG A 224 11.46 3.30 -12.98
N LYS A 225 10.48 4.19 -13.15
CA LYS A 225 9.59 4.21 -14.33
C LYS A 225 10.36 4.42 -15.63
N LYS A 226 11.40 5.26 -15.61
CA LYS A 226 12.25 5.53 -16.79
C LYS A 226 13.06 4.30 -17.19
N GLY A 227 13.52 3.52 -16.22
CA GLY A 227 14.35 2.34 -16.42
C GLY A 227 15.69 2.64 -17.10
N VAL A 228 16.38 1.56 -17.51
CA VAL A 228 17.63 1.60 -18.27
C VAL A 228 17.49 0.72 -19.52
N ARG A 229 17.97 1.22 -20.65
CA ARG A 229 17.98 0.43 -21.89
C ARG A 229 19.10 -0.60 -21.85
N VAL A 230 18.78 -1.82 -22.26
CA VAL A 230 19.72 -2.94 -22.27
C VAL A 230 19.83 -3.51 -23.69
N ASP A 231 21.05 -3.80 -24.12
CA ASP A 231 21.34 -4.45 -25.41
C ASP A 231 21.24 -5.97 -25.26
N LEU A 232 20.08 -6.51 -25.64
CA LEU A 232 19.77 -7.93 -25.48
C LEU A 232 20.68 -8.84 -26.33
N GLU A 233 21.11 -8.36 -27.51
CA GLU A 233 22.02 -9.12 -28.38
C GLU A 233 23.40 -9.26 -27.75
N LYS A 234 23.92 -8.18 -27.13
CA LYS A 234 25.18 -8.26 -26.38
C LYS A 234 25.06 -9.13 -25.13
N LEU A 235 23.95 -9.07 -24.40
CA LEU A 235 23.72 -9.96 -23.26
C LEU A 235 23.73 -11.43 -23.67
N LYS A 236 23.03 -11.78 -24.75
CA LYS A 236 23.01 -13.14 -25.29
C LYS A 236 24.41 -13.60 -25.72
N LYS A 237 25.19 -12.73 -26.37
CA LYS A 237 26.61 -13.00 -26.72
C LYS A 237 27.49 -13.18 -25.50
N ALA A 238 27.21 -12.48 -24.41
CA ALA A 238 27.91 -12.62 -23.14
C ALA A 238 27.51 -13.88 -22.34
N GLY A 239 26.63 -14.73 -22.88
CA GLY A 239 26.20 -15.97 -22.24
C GLY A 239 25.24 -15.77 -21.08
N VAL A 240 24.65 -14.57 -20.94
CA VAL A 240 23.64 -14.29 -19.92
C VAL A 240 22.27 -14.61 -20.52
N ASN A 241 21.64 -15.69 -20.08
CA ASN A 241 20.24 -15.97 -20.39
C ASN A 241 19.35 -15.07 -19.53
N TRP A 242 18.83 -14.02 -20.14
CA TRP A 242 17.71 -13.23 -19.63
C TRP A 242 16.45 -13.71 -20.35
N LEU A 243 15.40 -14.05 -19.58
CA LEU A 243 14.16 -14.78 -19.90
C LEU A 243 14.23 -16.27 -19.53
#